data_AF-A0AAD4VCB4-F1
#
_entry.id   AF-A0AAD4VCB4-F1
#
_cell.length_a   1.000
_cell.length_b   1.000
_cell.length_c   1.000
_cell.angle_alpha   90.00
_cell.angle_beta   90.00
_cell.angle_gamma   90.00
#
_symmetry.space_group_name_H-M   'P 1'
#
loop_
_entity.id
_entity.type
_entity.pdbx_description
1 polymer ?
#
loop_
_entity_poly.entity_id
_entity_poly.type
_entity_poly.pdbx_seq_one_letter_code
_entity_poly.pdbx_strand_id
1 'polypeptide(L)'
;MLFGKHGKSGLVALNLEMAQVAEFVKKRFGKEVEMGGCKAPITTFIVEPFMPHDQEFYLSTVSERLGSTLSFLKCGGIEIEENWDKVK
;
A
#
# COMPACT_ATOMS: atom_id res chain seq x y z
N MET A 1 -10.48 7.68 -6.86
CA MET A 1 -10.38 7.68 -5.38
C MET A 1 -9.01 7.14 -5.01
N LEU A 2 -8.26 7.83 -4.15
CA LEU A 2 -7.01 7.32 -3.58
C LEU A 2 -7.32 6.85 -2.16
N PHE A 3 -6.82 5.69 -1.78
CA PHE A 3 -7.05 5.11 -0.45
C PHE A 3 -5.78 4.41 0.04
N GLY A 4 -5.67 4.22 1.35
CA GLY A 4 -4.54 3.52 1.97
C GLY A 4 -4.85 2.04 2.25
N LYS A 5 -3.89 1.33 2.87
CA LYS A 5 -4.07 -0.03 3.41
C LYS A 5 -4.44 -1.10 2.36
N HIS A 6 -3.97 -0.95 1.12
CA HIS A 6 -4.24 -1.88 0.01
C HIS A 6 -3.90 -3.35 0.33
N GLY A 7 -2.81 -3.59 1.06
CA GLY A 7 -2.44 -4.94 1.48
C GLY A 7 -3.46 -5.56 2.44
N LYS A 8 -4.01 -4.76 3.36
CA LYS A 8 -4.99 -5.22 4.35
C LYS A 8 -6.39 -5.40 3.74
N SER A 9 -6.66 -4.76 2.60
CA SER A 9 -7.94 -4.89 1.87
C SER A 9 -7.96 -6.00 0.82
N GLY A 10 -6.90 -6.81 0.71
CA GLY A 10 -6.82 -7.90 -0.28
C GLY A 10 -6.74 -7.40 -1.73
N LEU A 11 -6.32 -6.15 -1.91
CA LEU A 11 -6.15 -5.46 -3.19
C LEU A 11 -4.69 -5.48 -3.69
N VAL A 12 -3.79 -6.13 -2.95
CA VAL A 12 -2.42 -6.41 -3.36
C VAL A 12 -2.25 -7.92 -3.51
N ALA A 13 -1.62 -8.34 -4.62
CA ALA A 13 -1.13 -9.70 -4.77
C ALA A 13 0.39 -9.67 -5.00
N LEU A 14 1.08 -10.66 -4.45
CA LEU A 14 2.53 -10.75 -4.45
C LEU A 14 2.99 -12.02 -5.16
N ASN A 15 4.17 -11.96 -5.76
CA ASN A 15 4.86 -13.10 -6.37
C ASN A 15 3.97 -13.90 -7.35
N LEU A 16 3.36 -13.20 -8.30
CA LEU A 16 2.49 -13.77 -9.32
C LEU A 16 3.16 -13.76 -10.69
N GLU A 17 2.90 -14.80 -11.47
CA GLU A 17 3.19 -14.83 -12.91
C GLU A 17 2.23 -13.93 -13.69
N MET A 18 2.64 -13.44 -14.87
CA MET A 18 1.83 -12.49 -15.66
C MET A 18 0.42 -13.00 -16.00
N ALA A 19 0.25 -14.30 -16.22
CA ALA A 19 -1.06 -14.90 -16.42
C ALA A 19 -1.97 -14.76 -15.18
N GLN A 20 -1.40 -14.98 -13.99
CA GLN A 20 -2.10 -14.83 -12.71
C GLN A 20 -2.40 -13.36 -12.41
N VAL A 21 -1.50 -12.43 -12.78
CA VAL A 21 -1.74 -10.98 -12.69
C VAL A 21 -2.95 -10.59 -13.54
N ALA A 22 -3.03 -11.07 -14.78
CA ALA A 22 -4.16 -10.79 -15.66
C ALA A 22 -5.49 -11.30 -15.08
N GLU A 23 -5.50 -12.50 -14.48
CA GLU A 23 -6.67 -13.00 -13.76
C GLU A 23 -7.03 -12.17 -12.54
N PHE A 24 -6.03 -11.77 -11.75
CA PHE A 24 -6.20 -10.95 -10.56
C PHE A 24 -6.89 -9.62 -10.90
N VAL A 25 -6.42 -8.96 -11.97
CA VAL A 25 -6.99 -7.72 -12.50
C VAL A 25 -8.40 -7.94 -13.02
N LYS A 26 -8.62 -8.93 -13.91
CA LYS A 26 -9.96 -9.22 -14.47
C LYS A 26 -11.02 -9.48 -13.40
N LYS A 27 -10.66 -10.17 -12.32
CA LYS A 27 -11.57 -10.48 -11.21
C LYS A 27 -11.96 -9.25 -10.38
N ARG A 28 -11.21 -8.14 -10.45
CA ARG A 28 -11.40 -6.95 -9.60
C ARG A 28 -11.74 -5.68 -10.38
N PHE A 29 -11.38 -5.61 -11.65
CA PHE A 29 -11.67 -4.47 -12.50
C PHE A 29 -13.18 -4.20 -12.56
N GLY A 30 -13.57 -2.95 -12.30
CA GLY A 30 -14.96 -2.50 -12.26
C GLY A 30 -15.74 -2.90 -11.01
N LYS A 31 -15.20 -3.73 -10.11
CA LYS A 31 -15.87 -4.05 -8.85
C LYS A 31 -15.87 -2.85 -7.92
N GLU A 32 -17.01 -2.58 -7.31
CA GLU A 32 -17.13 -1.55 -6.27
C GLU A 32 -16.46 -2.00 -4.98
N VAL A 33 -15.70 -1.08 -4.38
CA VAL A 33 -15.16 -1.20 -3.03
C VAL A 33 -15.65 -0.03 -2.20
N GLU A 34 -15.86 -0.29 -0.91
CA GLU A 34 -16.21 0.73 0.07
C GLU A 34 -15.07 0.88 1.06
N MET A 35 -14.51 2.09 1.15
CA MET A 35 -13.40 2.40 2.06
C MET A 35 -13.60 3.81 2.65
N GLY A 36 -13.58 3.92 3.98
CA GLY A 36 -13.74 5.21 4.66
C GLY A 36 -15.05 5.94 4.33
N GLY A 37 -16.16 5.21 4.14
CA GLY A 37 -17.47 5.77 3.79
C GLY A 37 -17.62 6.20 2.33
N CYS A 38 -16.61 5.96 1.49
CA CYS A 38 -16.66 6.22 0.06
C CYS A 38 -16.77 4.91 -0.72
N LYS A 39 -17.72 4.83 -1.65
CA LYS A 39 -17.94 3.66 -2.51
C LYS A 39 -17.64 4.01 -3.96
N ALA A 40 -16.74 3.25 -4.60
CA ALA A 40 -16.34 3.48 -5.99
C ALA A 40 -15.77 2.21 -6.66
N PRO A 41 -15.82 2.09 -8.01
CA PRO A 41 -15.22 0.96 -8.73
C PRO A 41 -13.70 1.05 -8.81
N ILE A 42 -13.03 -0.11 -8.86
CA ILE A 42 -11.59 -0.20 -9.14
C ILE A 42 -11.35 -0.14 -10.66
N THR A 43 -10.69 0.91 -11.14
CA THR A 43 -10.46 1.13 -12.58
C THR A 43 -8.99 1.13 -12.99
N THR A 44 -8.06 1.17 -12.03
CA THR A 44 -6.63 1.34 -12.30
C THR A 44 -5.82 0.37 -11.45
N PHE A 45 -4.83 -0.28 -12.07
CA PHE A 45 -3.90 -1.21 -11.42
C PHE A 45 -2.47 -0.82 -11.78
N ILE A 46 -1.55 -1.08 -10.85
CA ILE A 46 -0.11 -0.94 -11.05
C ILE A 46 0.50 -2.34 -10.93
N VAL A 47 1.41 -2.68 -11.85
CA VAL A 47 2.12 -3.96 -11.87
C VAL A 47 3.61 -3.65 -11.79
N GLU A 48 4.28 -4.22 -10.79
CA GLU A 48 5.71 -4.03 -10.53
C GLU A 48 6.39 -5.40 -10.35
N PRO A 49 7.70 -5.52 -10.64
CA PRO A 49 8.45 -6.73 -10.34
C PRO A 49 8.40 -7.09 -8.86
N PHE A 50 8.25 -8.38 -8.54
CA PHE A 50 8.30 -8.84 -7.16
C PHE A 50 9.72 -8.73 -6.61
N MET A 51 9.85 -8.10 -5.44
CA MET A 51 11.12 -7.91 -4.74
C MET A 51 11.18 -8.81 -3.49
N PRO A 52 11.84 -9.97 -3.54
CA PRO A 52 12.04 -10.80 -2.35
C PRO A 52 12.99 -10.10 -1.37
N HIS A 53 12.61 -10.02 -0.11
CA HIS A 53 13.39 -9.37 0.94
C HIS A 53 12.96 -9.86 2.33
N ASP A 54 13.84 -9.68 3.32
CA ASP A 54 13.60 -10.04 4.72
C ASP A 54 13.39 -8.81 5.63
N GLN A 55 13.59 -7.59 5.11
CA GLN A 55 13.55 -6.35 5.88
C GLN A 55 12.79 -5.25 5.16
N GLU A 56 11.93 -4.54 5.89
CA GLU A 56 11.19 -3.39 5.42
C GLU A 56 11.50 -2.17 6.30
N PHE A 57 11.59 -0.99 5.69
CA PHE A 57 11.87 0.28 6.38
C PHE A 57 10.75 1.28 6.09
N TYR A 58 10.55 2.22 7.00
CA TYR A 58 9.64 3.35 6.80
C TYR A 58 10.44 4.66 6.77
N LEU A 59 10.12 5.51 5.80
CA LEU A 59 10.60 6.88 5.69
C LEU A 59 9.44 7.76 5.26
N SER A 60 9.19 8.86 5.99
CA SER A 60 8.25 9.89 5.56
C SER A 60 8.84 11.27 5.74
N THR A 61 8.46 12.17 4.83
CA THR A 61 8.78 13.59 4.91
C THR A 61 7.47 14.37 4.90
N VAL A 62 7.26 15.20 5.91
CA VAL A 62 6.09 16.08 5.99
C VAL A 62 6.56 17.52 6.06
N SER A 63 6.16 18.31 5.06
CA SER A 63 6.44 19.75 5.07
C SER A 63 5.59 20.45 6.12
N GLU A 64 6.23 21.34 6.87
CA GLU A 64 5.62 22.18 7.89
C GLU A 64 5.91 23.66 7.58
N ARG A 65 5.27 24.58 8.33
CA ARG A 65 5.42 26.02 8.10
C ARG A 65 6.89 26.50 8.12
N LEU A 66 7.70 25.93 9.02
CA LEU A 66 9.08 26.37 9.26
C LEU A 66 10.14 25.36 8.78
N GLY A 67 9.74 24.29 8.10
CA GLY A 67 10.70 23.25 7.70
C GLY A 67 10.02 21.97 7.23
N SER A 68 10.68 20.84 7.47
CA SER A 68 10.12 19.52 7.16
C SER A 68 10.52 18.53 8.24
N THR A 69 9.55 17.71 8.65
CA THR A 69 9.76 16.62 9.59
C THR A 69 10.09 15.36 8.80
N LEU A 70 11.23 14.74 9.12
CA LEU A 70 11.67 13.45 8.60
C LEU A 70 11.46 12.39 9.68
N SER A 71 10.75 11.32 9.36
CA SER A 71 10.50 10.20 10.28
C SER A 71 11.05 8.92 9.70
N PHE A 72 11.80 8.13 10.50
CA PHE A 72 12.42 6.89 10.05
C PHE A 72 12.23 5.73 11.04
N LEU A 73 11.89 4.54 10.52
CA LEU A 73 11.79 3.32 11.31
C LEU A 73 12.43 2.14 10.60
N LYS A 74 13.10 1.30 11.40
CA LYS A 74 13.70 0.04 10.97
C LYS A 74 12.71 -1.12 10.84
N CYS A 75 11.49 -0.94 11.35
CA CYS A 75 10.39 -1.90 11.28
C CYS A 75 9.29 -1.32 10.41
N GLY A 76 9.51 -1.31 9.09
CA GLY A 76 8.56 -0.85 8.08
C GLY A 76 7.39 -1.81 7.85
N GLY A 77 6.80 -1.71 6.66
CA GLY A 77 5.82 -2.67 6.19
C GLY A 77 4.37 -2.33 6.47
N ILE A 78 3.51 -3.32 6.20
CA ILE A 78 2.05 -3.21 6.32
C ILE A 78 1.57 -2.98 7.76
N GLU A 79 2.35 -3.42 8.75
CA GLU A 79 2.07 -3.30 10.19
C GLU A 79 2.82 -2.13 10.86
N ILE A 80 3.26 -1.14 10.08
CA ILE A 80 3.94 0.05 10.63
C ILE A 80 3.11 0.82 11.65
N GLU A 81 1.79 0.85 11.47
CA GLU A 81 0.87 1.58 12.37
C GLU A 81 0.88 1.01 13.79
N GLU A 82 1.14 -0.28 13.96
CA GLU A 82 1.28 -0.93 15.28
C GLU A 82 2.60 -0.55 15.99
N ASN A 83 3.53 0.05 15.25
CA ASN A 83 4.85 0.43 15.71
C ASN A 83 5.03 1.96 15.80
N TRP A 84 3.93 2.73 15.79
CA TRP A 84 3.99 4.19 15.76
C TRP A 84 4.68 4.79 16.99
N ASP A 85 4.57 4.14 18.15
CA ASP A 85 5.27 4.54 19.38
C ASP A 85 6.80 4.44 19.28
N LYS A 86 7.31 3.73 18.26
CA LYS A 86 8.75 3.53 18.01
C LYS A 86 9.31 4.51 16.98
N VAL A 87 8.46 5.37 16.40
CA VAL A 87 8.88 6.42 15.47
C VAL A 87 9.77 7.40 16.23
N LYS A 88 10.98 7.62 15.72
CA LYS A 88 11.93 8.61 16.25
C LYS A 88 12.12 9.75 15.26
#